data_AF-J2ZRN2-F1
#
_entry.id   AF-J2ZRN2-F1
#
_cell.length_a   1.000
_cell.length_b   1.000
_cell.length_c   1.000
_cell.angle_alpha   90.00
_cell.angle_beta   90.00
_cell.angle_gamma   90.00
#
_symmetry.space_group_name_H-M   'P 1'
#
loop_
_entity.id
_entity.type
_entity.pdbx_description
1 polymer ?
#
loop_
_entity_poly.entity_id
_entity_poly.type
_entity_poly.pdbx_seq_one_letter_code
_entity_poly.pdbx_strand_id
1 'polypeptide(L)'
;MEGLVPGNGSLTPRFILVGEAPGETEVTSHKPFTGRAGIELDKSLATLGVTRAEVFITSAYRSRPFKLVTKTSKRTGETYQKKDNRPPTKQEMISQAFLLDYELAHLPTDLILTIGNTGLQRLLGNDYHVSSVHGQLFTGPVRRYDYDQKKFVPTQRSYRIMPTFHPAAVFYNRQLQVDLAADLAQFKQLL
;
A
#
# COMPACT_ATOMS: atom_id res chain seq x y z
N MET A 1 -3.76 -8.62 -15.45
CA MET A 1 -4.30 -7.70 -14.43
C MET A 1 -5.74 -7.36 -14.80
N GLU A 2 -6.53 -6.82 -13.87
CA GLU A 2 -7.87 -6.30 -14.17
C GLU A 2 -8.20 -5.07 -13.32
N GLY A 3 -9.14 -4.26 -13.81
CA GLY A 3 -9.65 -3.08 -13.11
C GLY A 3 -8.63 -1.96 -12.94
N LEU A 4 -9.12 -0.81 -12.49
CA LEU A 4 -8.32 0.30 -12.00
C LEU A 4 -9.02 0.90 -10.79
N VAL A 5 -8.32 0.99 -9.67
CA VAL A 5 -8.85 1.52 -8.41
C VAL A 5 -8.13 2.83 -8.09
N PRO A 6 -8.83 3.97 -8.19
CA PRO A 6 -8.23 5.29 -7.94
C PRO A 6 -7.92 5.50 -6.45
N GLY A 7 -7.19 6.58 -6.16
CA GLY A 7 -6.98 7.02 -4.79
C GLY A 7 -8.28 7.46 -4.16
N ASN A 8 -8.38 7.33 -2.84
CA ASN A 8 -9.59 7.72 -2.14
C ASN A 8 -9.28 8.38 -0.80
N GLY A 9 -10.03 9.43 -0.48
CA GLY A 9 -9.91 10.17 0.78
C GLY A 9 -9.75 11.67 0.56
N SER A 10 -9.17 12.36 1.53
CA SER A 10 -9.00 13.83 1.51
C SER A 10 -7.94 14.28 0.50
N LEU A 11 -8.19 15.40 -0.19
CA LEU A 11 -7.18 16.12 -0.98
C LEU A 11 -6.30 17.05 -0.12
N THR A 12 -6.64 17.22 1.16
CA THR A 12 -5.83 17.85 2.21
C THR A 12 -5.62 16.85 3.36
N PRO A 13 -5.00 15.68 3.08
CA PRO A 13 -4.99 14.59 4.03
C PRO A 13 -3.98 14.84 5.17
N ARG A 14 -4.26 14.29 6.36
CA ARG A 14 -3.29 14.28 7.47
C ARG A 14 -2.02 13.51 7.09
N PHE A 15 -2.17 12.39 6.38
CA PHE A 15 -1.09 11.62 5.78
C PHE A 15 -1.57 10.80 4.58
N ILE A 16 -0.63 10.30 3.81
CA ILE A 16 -0.86 9.42 2.65
C ILE A 16 -0.57 7.98 3.06
N LEU A 17 -1.51 7.08 2.82
CA LEU A 17 -1.33 5.65 3.03
C LEU A 17 -1.04 4.97 1.69
N VAL A 18 0.08 4.23 1.60
CA VAL A 18 0.48 3.55 0.36
C VAL A 18 0.53 2.03 0.57
N GLY A 19 -0.41 1.32 -0.06
CA GLY A 19 -0.43 -0.15 -0.13
C GLY A 19 0.27 -0.73 -1.36
N GLU A 20 0.07 -2.03 -1.60
CA GLU A 20 0.63 -2.75 -2.74
C GLU A 20 -0.19 -2.55 -4.03
N ALA A 21 -1.37 -3.16 -4.09
CA ALA A 21 -2.27 -3.21 -5.23
C ALA A 21 -3.68 -3.58 -4.75
N PRO A 22 -4.74 -3.19 -5.49
CA PRO A 22 -6.10 -3.62 -5.16
C PRO A 22 -6.29 -5.14 -5.31
N GLY A 23 -7.14 -5.70 -4.47
CA GLY A 23 -7.64 -7.08 -4.59
C GLY A 23 -8.95 -7.16 -5.38
N GLU A 24 -9.60 -8.31 -5.30
CA GLU A 24 -10.87 -8.60 -5.98
C GLU A 24 -11.99 -7.64 -5.57
N THR A 25 -12.19 -7.51 -4.26
CA THR A 25 -13.25 -6.67 -3.68
C THR A 25 -13.05 -5.20 -4.03
N GLU A 26 -11.79 -4.75 -4.03
CA GLU A 26 -11.42 -3.37 -4.37
C GLU A 26 -11.72 -3.05 -5.84
N VAL A 27 -11.49 -3.99 -6.76
CA VAL A 27 -11.84 -3.81 -8.18
C VAL A 27 -13.35 -3.68 -8.37
N THR A 28 -14.14 -4.51 -7.68
CA THR A 28 -15.61 -4.43 -7.79
C THR A 28 -16.17 -3.15 -7.13
N SER A 29 -15.65 -2.78 -5.97
CA SER A 29 -16.12 -1.61 -5.20
C SER A 29 -15.54 -0.27 -5.66
N HIS A 30 -14.50 -0.30 -6.50
CA HIS A 30 -13.74 0.88 -6.95
C HIS A 30 -13.16 1.71 -5.79
N LYS A 31 -12.97 1.09 -4.62
CA LYS A 31 -12.45 1.73 -3.41
C LYS A 31 -11.28 0.91 -2.87
N PRO A 32 -10.17 1.56 -2.45
CA PRO A 32 -9.03 0.86 -1.89
C PRO A 32 -9.37 0.28 -0.50
N PHE A 33 -8.79 -0.87 -0.18
CA PHE A 33 -8.93 -1.55 1.11
C PHE A 33 -10.39 -1.77 1.53
N THR A 34 -11.18 -2.51 0.74
CA THR A 34 -12.58 -2.86 1.06
C THR A 34 -12.78 -4.34 1.38
N GLY A 35 -11.76 -5.19 1.19
CA GLY A 35 -11.78 -6.58 1.62
C GLY A 35 -11.46 -6.77 3.11
N ARG A 36 -11.03 -7.98 3.49
CA ARG A 36 -10.59 -8.31 4.88
C ARG A 36 -9.48 -7.40 5.39
N ALA A 37 -8.54 -7.04 4.52
CA ALA A 37 -7.49 -6.08 4.83
C ALA A 37 -8.04 -4.68 5.16
N GLY A 38 -9.16 -4.31 4.58
CA GLY A 38 -9.86 -3.06 4.84
C GLY A 38 -10.41 -2.96 6.26
N ILE A 39 -10.97 -4.06 6.77
CA ILE A 39 -11.48 -4.12 8.14
C ILE A 39 -10.35 -3.90 9.15
N GLU A 40 -9.19 -4.54 8.93
CA GLU A 40 -8.03 -4.32 9.81
C GLU A 40 -7.44 -2.92 9.63
N LEU A 41 -7.44 -2.37 8.41
CA LEU A 41 -7.06 -0.98 8.19
C LEU A 41 -7.94 -0.01 8.98
N ASP A 42 -9.26 -0.24 9.03
CA ASP A 42 -10.18 0.62 9.78
C ASP A 42 -9.86 0.65 11.27
N LYS A 43 -9.46 -0.50 11.84
CA LYS A 43 -8.99 -0.57 13.24
C LYS A 43 -7.67 0.18 13.43
N SER A 44 -6.75 0.08 12.47
CA SER A 44 -5.50 0.85 12.50
C SER A 44 -5.75 2.35 12.46
N LEU A 45 -6.64 2.82 11.57
CA LEU A 45 -7.04 4.23 11.49
C LEU A 45 -7.72 4.70 12.78
N ALA A 46 -8.59 3.88 13.38
CA ALA A 46 -9.20 4.19 14.67
C ALA A 46 -8.16 4.33 15.79
N THR A 47 -7.13 3.48 15.83
CA THR A 47 -6.00 3.60 16.78
C THR A 47 -5.25 4.92 16.62
N LEU A 48 -5.05 5.33 15.36
CA LEU A 48 -4.45 6.62 15.01
C LEU A 48 -5.36 7.82 15.32
N GLY A 49 -6.66 7.59 15.58
CA GLY A 49 -7.63 8.65 15.85
C GLY A 49 -8.02 9.42 14.60
N VAL A 50 -8.04 8.76 13.43
CA VAL A 50 -8.44 9.34 12.14
C VAL A 50 -9.46 8.47 11.44
N THR A 51 -10.22 9.08 10.55
CA THR A 51 -11.14 8.40 9.63
C THR A 51 -10.55 8.29 8.22
N ARG A 52 -11.13 7.42 7.38
CA ARG A 52 -10.77 7.34 5.95
C ARG A 52 -10.96 8.67 5.21
N ALA A 53 -11.85 9.53 5.68
CA ALA A 53 -12.13 10.82 5.08
C ALA A 53 -11.04 11.87 5.37
N GLU A 54 -10.19 11.64 6.37
CA GLU A 54 -9.12 12.55 6.79
C GLU A 54 -7.74 12.19 6.23
N VAL A 55 -7.62 11.02 5.60
CA VAL A 55 -6.38 10.49 5.02
C VAL A 55 -6.54 10.32 3.52
N PHE A 56 -5.44 10.13 2.79
CA PHE A 56 -5.51 9.73 1.38
C PHE A 56 -4.94 8.33 1.22
N ILE A 57 -5.75 7.40 0.71
CA ILE A 57 -5.41 5.99 0.59
C ILE A 57 -5.14 5.67 -0.88
N THR A 58 -3.94 5.16 -1.16
CA THR A 58 -3.43 4.82 -2.49
C THR A 58 -2.66 3.50 -2.44
N SER A 59 -2.20 3.06 -3.60
CA SER A 59 -1.40 1.85 -3.79
C SER A 59 -0.26 2.13 -4.76
N ALA A 60 0.83 1.40 -4.59
CA ALA A 60 1.98 1.42 -5.50
C ALA A 60 1.58 1.10 -6.95
N TYR A 61 0.59 0.22 -7.12
CA TYR A 61 -0.02 -0.16 -8.38
C TYR A 61 -1.55 -0.11 -8.30
N ARG A 62 -2.24 0.37 -9.36
CA ARG A 62 -3.67 0.69 -9.31
C ARG A 62 -4.59 -0.35 -9.93
N SER A 63 -4.06 -1.42 -10.51
CA SER A 63 -4.85 -2.55 -11.03
C SER A 63 -4.66 -3.79 -10.17
N ARG A 64 -5.55 -4.79 -10.29
CA ARG A 64 -5.41 -6.09 -9.61
C ARG A 64 -4.54 -7.04 -10.45
N PRO A 65 -3.27 -7.28 -10.07
CA PRO A 65 -2.48 -8.36 -10.60
C PRO A 65 -2.96 -9.73 -10.07
N PHE A 66 -3.20 -10.68 -10.97
CA PHE A 66 -3.61 -12.04 -10.59
C PHE A 66 -2.92 -13.10 -11.46
N LYS A 67 -2.97 -14.35 -10.99
CA LYS A 67 -2.65 -15.57 -11.75
C LYS A 67 -3.87 -16.48 -11.75
N LEU A 68 -4.10 -17.17 -12.87
CA LEU A 68 -5.07 -18.26 -12.91
C LEU A 68 -4.43 -19.49 -12.27
N VAL A 69 -5.12 -20.04 -11.26
CA VAL A 69 -4.68 -21.22 -10.54
C VAL A 69 -5.83 -22.22 -10.46
N THR A 70 -5.52 -23.49 -10.66
CA THR A 70 -6.46 -24.58 -10.41
C THR A 70 -6.51 -24.84 -8.90
N LYS A 71 -7.69 -24.79 -8.29
CA LYS A 71 -7.92 -25.15 -6.89
C LYS A 71 -8.87 -26.34 -6.84
N THR A 72 -8.72 -27.17 -5.82
CA THR A 72 -9.62 -28.29 -5.53
C THR A 72 -10.49 -27.94 -4.34
N SER A 73 -11.81 -28.05 -4.50
CA SER A 73 -12.77 -27.91 -3.41
C SER A 73 -12.56 -29.03 -2.39
N LYS A 74 -12.22 -28.69 -1.14
CA LYS A 74 -12.11 -29.67 -0.05
C LYS A 74 -13.45 -30.37 0.26
N ARG A 75 -14.57 -29.76 -0.12
CA ARG A 75 -15.93 -30.27 0.14
C ARG A 75 -16.41 -31.21 -0.96
N THR A 76 -16.17 -30.87 -2.23
CA THR A 76 -16.74 -31.60 -3.38
C THR A 76 -15.70 -32.41 -4.16
N GLY A 77 -14.40 -32.19 -3.94
CA GLY A 77 -13.33 -32.82 -4.71
C GLY A 77 -13.14 -32.23 -6.12
N GLU A 78 -14.04 -31.35 -6.57
CA GLU A 78 -13.99 -30.76 -7.90
C GLU A 78 -12.90 -29.70 -8.03
N THR A 79 -12.32 -29.61 -9.23
CA THR A 79 -11.36 -28.59 -9.59
C THR A 79 -12.06 -27.39 -10.22
N TYR A 80 -11.59 -26.19 -9.88
CA TYR A 80 -12.08 -24.95 -10.47
C TYR A 80 -10.92 -23.96 -10.71
N GLN A 81 -11.09 -23.08 -11.68
CA GLN A 81 -10.15 -21.98 -11.94
C GLN A 81 -10.43 -20.82 -11.00
N LYS A 82 -9.39 -20.31 -10.34
CA LYS A 82 -9.45 -19.15 -9.47
C LYS A 82 -8.43 -18.10 -9.91
N LYS A 83 -8.80 -16.82 -9.83
CA LYS A 83 -7.84 -15.70 -9.90
C LYS A 83 -7.23 -15.49 -8.51
N ASP A 84 -5.99 -15.91 -8.31
CA ASP A 84 -5.25 -15.64 -7.07
C ASP A 84 -4.45 -14.34 -7.21
N ASN A 85 -4.50 -13.49 -6.19
CA ASN A 85 -3.74 -12.24 -6.18
C ASN A 85 -2.24 -12.55 -6.15
N ARG A 86 -1.44 -11.68 -6.77
CA ARG A 86 0.02 -11.72 -6.69
C ARG A 86 0.56 -10.29 -6.61
N PRO A 87 1.81 -10.08 -6.21
CA PRO A 87 2.43 -8.77 -6.36
C PRO A 87 2.51 -8.32 -7.82
N PRO A 88 2.47 -7.01 -8.09
CA PRO A 88 2.74 -6.45 -9.41
C PRO A 88 4.20 -6.72 -9.82
N THR A 89 4.43 -6.96 -11.10
CA THR A 89 5.76 -7.07 -11.68
C THR A 89 6.42 -5.71 -11.82
N LYS A 90 7.74 -5.66 -12.04
CA LYS A 90 8.47 -4.40 -12.29
C LYS A 90 7.90 -3.61 -13.49
N GLN A 91 7.53 -4.30 -14.58
CA GLN A 91 6.94 -3.64 -15.75
C GLN A 91 5.54 -3.08 -15.45
N GLU A 92 4.71 -3.82 -14.71
CA GLU A 92 3.40 -3.31 -14.25
C GLU A 92 3.57 -2.10 -13.33
N MET A 93 4.52 -2.15 -12.40
CA MET A 93 4.86 -1.00 -11.55
C MET A 93 5.26 0.24 -12.35
N ILE A 94 6.06 0.07 -13.41
CA ILE A 94 6.48 1.16 -14.30
C ILE A 94 5.31 1.73 -15.11
N SER A 95 4.42 0.86 -15.63
CA SER A 95 3.33 1.29 -16.52
C SER A 95 2.31 2.21 -15.84
N GLN A 96 2.22 2.17 -14.51
CA GLN A 96 1.32 3.02 -13.71
C GLN A 96 2.06 3.91 -12.71
N ALA A 97 3.39 4.00 -12.79
CA ALA A 97 4.19 4.78 -11.84
C ALA A 97 3.75 6.25 -11.75
N PHE A 98 3.35 6.83 -12.89
CA PHE A 98 2.87 8.20 -13.01
C PHE A 98 1.68 8.54 -12.09
N LEU A 99 0.84 7.56 -11.74
CA LEU A 99 -0.34 7.80 -10.90
C LEU A 99 0.06 8.17 -9.47
N LEU A 100 0.90 7.35 -8.85
CA LEU A 100 1.41 7.63 -7.51
C LEU A 100 2.32 8.87 -7.53
N ASP A 101 3.16 9.02 -8.55
CA ASP A 101 4.06 10.17 -8.67
C ASP A 101 3.27 11.49 -8.75
N TYR A 102 2.17 11.51 -9.50
CA TYR A 102 1.27 12.64 -9.58
C TYR A 102 0.61 12.93 -8.22
N GLU A 103 0.06 11.91 -7.55
CA GLU A 103 -0.59 12.08 -6.25
C GLU A 103 0.34 12.67 -5.20
N LEU A 104 1.56 12.13 -5.06
CA LEU A 104 2.53 12.63 -4.09
C LEU A 104 2.96 14.08 -4.40
N ALA A 105 3.11 14.42 -5.69
CA ALA A 105 3.49 15.75 -6.11
C ALA A 105 2.41 16.83 -5.82
N HIS A 106 1.13 16.44 -5.78
CA HIS A 106 0.02 17.40 -5.68
C HIS A 106 -0.69 17.41 -4.32
N LEU A 107 -0.58 16.35 -3.52
CA LEU A 107 -1.13 16.34 -2.17
C LEU A 107 -0.30 17.22 -1.24
N PRO A 108 -0.90 18.07 -0.38
CA PRO A 108 -0.18 19.06 0.40
C PRO A 108 0.61 18.48 1.58
N THR A 109 0.38 17.23 1.97
CA THR A 109 1.14 16.58 3.05
C THR A 109 2.42 15.91 2.55
N ASP A 110 3.44 15.87 3.40
CA ASP A 110 4.71 15.17 3.17
C ASP A 110 4.79 13.84 3.95
N LEU A 111 3.79 13.54 4.79
CA LEU A 111 3.79 12.38 5.67
C LEU A 111 3.15 11.18 4.98
N ILE A 112 3.90 10.07 4.94
CA ILE A 112 3.50 8.83 4.27
C ILE A 112 3.60 7.65 5.25
N LEU A 113 2.54 6.87 5.35
CA LEU A 113 2.54 5.54 5.98
C LEU A 113 2.54 4.49 4.87
N THR A 114 3.64 3.75 4.70
CA THR A 114 3.67 2.63 3.74
C THR A 114 3.31 1.34 4.44
N ILE A 115 2.48 0.52 3.80
CA ILE A 115 1.98 -0.73 4.35
C ILE A 115 2.50 -1.90 3.52
N GLY A 116 3.40 -2.69 4.11
CA GLY A 116 4.07 -3.80 3.44
C GLY A 116 5.19 -3.37 2.48
N ASN A 117 5.89 -4.36 1.91
CA ASN A 117 7.10 -4.12 1.14
C ASN A 117 6.87 -3.35 -0.17
N THR A 118 5.79 -3.62 -0.90
CA THR A 118 5.65 -3.08 -2.26
C THR A 118 5.54 -1.56 -2.29
N GLY A 119 4.76 -0.96 -1.38
CA GLY A 119 4.67 0.49 -1.22
C GLY A 119 5.99 1.10 -0.75
N LEU A 120 6.59 0.54 0.31
CA LEU A 120 7.88 0.96 0.83
C LEU A 120 8.96 0.96 -0.25
N GLN A 121 9.11 -0.17 -0.93
CA GLN A 121 10.12 -0.34 -1.96
C GLN A 121 9.84 0.61 -3.10
N ARG A 122 8.60 0.77 -3.58
CA ARG A 122 8.27 1.73 -4.64
C ARG A 122 8.77 3.15 -4.31
N LEU A 123 8.76 3.56 -3.04
CA LEU A 123 9.21 4.89 -2.64
C LEU A 123 10.70 4.98 -2.33
N LEU A 124 11.29 4.01 -1.63
CA LEU A 124 12.66 4.16 -1.08
C LEU A 124 13.75 3.38 -1.80
N GLY A 125 13.45 2.18 -2.33
CA GLY A 125 14.54 1.30 -2.76
C GLY A 125 14.18 -0.17 -2.60
N ASN A 126 14.78 -1.05 -3.39
CA ASN A 126 14.60 -2.48 -3.18
C ASN A 126 15.40 -2.99 -1.97
N ASP A 127 16.37 -2.21 -1.51
CA ASP A 127 17.20 -2.51 -0.33
C ASP A 127 16.42 -2.33 1.00
N TYR A 128 15.24 -1.71 0.94
CA TYR A 128 14.38 -1.52 2.10
C TYR A 128 13.38 -2.67 2.23
N HIS A 129 13.36 -3.29 3.42
CA HIS A 129 12.47 -4.39 3.77
C HIS A 129 11.74 -4.06 5.06
N VAL A 130 10.40 -4.13 5.05
CA VAL A 130 9.56 -3.79 6.22
C VAL A 130 9.98 -4.56 7.46
N SER A 131 10.34 -5.84 7.33
CA SER A 131 10.83 -6.67 8.44
C SER A 131 12.03 -6.08 9.18
N SER A 132 12.82 -5.23 8.52
CA SER A 132 14.04 -4.65 9.07
C SER A 132 13.89 -3.17 9.45
N VAL A 133 12.91 -2.47 8.87
CA VAL A 133 12.79 -1.01 8.98
C VAL A 133 11.44 -0.49 9.46
N HIS A 134 10.47 -1.37 9.74
CA HIS A 134 9.18 -0.92 10.30
C HIS A 134 9.39 -0.07 11.55
N GLY A 135 8.49 0.89 11.79
CA GLY A 135 8.60 1.80 12.93
C GLY A 135 9.67 2.90 12.77
N GLN A 136 10.52 2.86 11.74
CA GLN A 136 11.54 3.88 11.54
C GLN A 136 11.01 5.03 10.68
N LEU A 137 11.28 6.27 11.08
CA LEU A 137 10.95 7.45 10.30
C LEU A 137 12.10 7.83 9.36
N PHE A 138 11.85 7.72 8.07
CA PHE A 138 12.77 8.17 7.02
C PHE A 138 12.38 9.57 6.57
N THR A 139 13.37 10.45 6.37
CA THR A 139 13.16 11.79 5.81
C THR A 139 14.06 12.00 4.61
N GLY A 140 13.48 12.37 3.47
CA GLY A 140 14.25 12.63 2.24
C GLY A 140 13.40 12.49 0.97
N PRO A 141 14.02 12.58 -0.22
CA PRO A 141 13.31 12.41 -1.48
C PRO A 141 12.84 10.95 -1.65
N VAL A 142 11.69 10.78 -2.32
CA VAL A 142 11.20 9.47 -2.76
C VAL A 142 11.53 9.24 -4.22
N ARG A 143 11.37 8.01 -4.70
CA ARG A 143 11.53 7.66 -6.11
C ARG A 143 10.30 8.05 -6.91
N ARG A 144 10.50 8.69 -8.05
CA ARG A 144 9.53 8.83 -9.16
C ARG A 144 10.07 8.17 -10.41
N TYR A 145 9.21 7.72 -11.32
CA TYR A 145 9.69 7.18 -12.59
C TYR A 145 9.91 8.30 -13.61
N ASP A 146 11.08 8.33 -14.22
CA ASP A 146 11.42 9.22 -15.32
C ASP A 146 11.31 8.41 -16.64
N TYR A 147 10.33 8.76 -17.48
CA TYR A 147 10.02 8.01 -18.69
C TYR A 147 11.05 8.22 -19.80
N ASP A 148 11.74 9.37 -19.82
CA ASP A 148 12.79 9.65 -20.79
C ASP A 148 14.06 8.88 -20.45
N GLN A 149 14.46 8.92 -19.18
CA GLN A 149 15.64 8.19 -18.67
C GLN A 149 15.35 6.71 -18.40
N LYS A 150 14.10 6.28 -18.49
CA LYS A 150 13.60 4.92 -18.22
C LYS A 150 14.05 4.35 -16.87
N LYS A 151 14.18 5.21 -15.86
CA LYS A 151 14.65 4.82 -14.51
C LYS A 151 13.92 5.56 -13.42
N PHE A 152 13.96 4.99 -12.21
CA PHE A 152 13.53 5.71 -11.02
C PHE A 152 14.58 6.75 -10.64
N VAL A 153 14.14 7.98 -10.36
CA VAL A 153 14.97 9.12 -9.95
C VAL A 153 14.37 9.74 -8.68
N PRO A 154 15.17 10.42 -7.84
CA PRO A 154 14.63 11.11 -6.67
C PRO A 154 13.67 12.24 -7.07
N THR A 155 12.66 12.47 -6.23
CA THR A 155 11.82 13.67 -6.27
C THR A 155 12.60 14.89 -5.78
N GLN A 156 12.17 16.08 -6.19
CA GLN A 156 12.70 17.33 -5.63
C GLN A 156 12.15 17.59 -4.21
N ARG A 157 10.89 17.22 -3.98
CA ARG A 157 10.24 17.28 -2.67
C ARG A 157 10.75 16.16 -1.76
N SER A 158 10.99 16.49 -0.49
CA SER A 158 11.24 15.52 0.57
C SER A 158 9.95 15.10 1.27
N TYR A 159 9.91 13.87 1.74
CA TYR A 159 8.80 13.25 2.45
C TYR A 159 9.28 12.64 3.76
N ARG A 160 8.36 12.54 4.72
CA ARG A 160 8.51 11.78 5.96
C ARG A 160 7.79 10.46 5.78
N ILE A 161 8.51 9.34 5.79
CA ILE A 161 7.97 8.01 5.48
C ILE A 161 8.18 7.09 6.65
N MET A 162 7.11 6.45 7.11
CA MET A 162 7.18 5.40 8.10
C MET A 162 6.59 4.11 7.53
N PRO A 163 7.37 3.04 7.41
CA PRO A 163 6.84 1.74 7.02
C PRO A 163 6.25 0.99 8.21
N THR A 164 5.22 0.20 7.93
CA THR A 164 4.65 -0.77 8.85
C THR A 164 4.20 -2.04 8.11
N PHE A 165 3.92 -3.08 8.88
CA PHE A 165 3.39 -4.34 8.36
C PHE A 165 2.00 -4.18 7.76
N HIS A 166 1.67 -5.07 6.82
CA HIS A 166 0.33 -5.11 6.26
C HIS A 166 -0.71 -5.47 7.35
N PRO A 167 -1.85 -4.76 7.49
CA PRO A 167 -2.85 -5.05 8.53
C PRO A 167 -3.32 -6.51 8.51
N ALA A 168 -3.44 -7.11 7.32
CA ALA A 168 -3.78 -8.53 7.18
C ALA A 168 -2.70 -9.52 7.69
N ALA A 169 -1.48 -9.07 7.96
CA ALA A 169 -0.40 -9.92 8.48
C ALA A 169 -0.68 -10.44 9.89
N VAL A 170 -1.52 -9.72 10.66
CA VAL A 170 -1.93 -10.11 12.02
C VAL A 170 -2.68 -11.43 12.06
N PHE A 171 -3.32 -11.84 10.96
CA PHE A 171 -4.02 -13.13 10.87
C PHE A 171 -3.07 -14.33 10.88
N TYR A 172 -1.79 -14.12 10.60
CA TYR A 172 -0.80 -15.17 10.43
C TYR A 172 0.23 -15.20 11.56
N ASN A 173 0.43 -14.10 12.30
CA ASN A 173 1.46 -14.00 13.33
C ASN A 173 1.06 -13.00 14.44
N ARG A 174 0.99 -13.49 15.68
CA ARG A 174 0.70 -12.67 16.87
C ARG A 174 1.77 -11.62 17.16
N GLN A 175 3.04 -11.91 16.89
CA GLN A 175 4.12 -10.93 17.09
C GLN A 175 3.92 -9.71 16.20
N LEU A 176 3.53 -9.91 14.94
CA LEU A 176 3.27 -8.81 14.01
C LEU A 176 2.11 -7.91 14.45
N GLN A 177 1.18 -8.42 15.27
CA GLN A 177 0.13 -7.60 15.86
C GLN A 177 0.70 -6.63 16.91
N VAL A 178 1.66 -7.10 17.72
CA VAL A 178 2.36 -6.27 18.71
C VAL A 178 3.19 -5.21 18.00
N ASP A 179 3.96 -5.62 16.99
CA ASP A 179 4.83 -4.72 16.22
C ASP A 179 4.00 -3.65 15.49
N LEU A 180 2.89 -4.04 14.84
CA LEU A 180 1.96 -3.10 14.20
C LEU A 180 1.37 -2.10 15.19
N ALA A 181 0.98 -2.55 16.39
CA ALA A 181 0.45 -1.64 17.41
C ALA A 181 1.50 -0.62 17.87
N ALA A 182 2.75 -1.05 18.04
CA ALA A 182 3.88 -0.17 18.39
C ALA A 182 4.17 0.84 17.27
N ASP A 183 4.22 0.38 16.01
CA ASP A 183 4.41 1.24 14.83
C ASP A 183 3.33 2.33 14.75
N LEU A 184 2.06 1.97 14.94
CA LEU A 184 0.95 2.92 14.89
C LEU A 184 1.00 3.91 16.06
N ALA A 185 1.39 3.47 17.26
CA ALA A 185 1.54 4.36 18.40
C ALA A 185 2.63 5.41 18.17
N GLN A 186 3.74 5.01 17.53
CA GLN A 186 4.81 5.95 17.16
C GLN A 186 4.40 6.85 15.99
N PHE A 187 3.73 6.31 14.96
CA PHE A 187 3.22 7.11 13.84
C PHE A 187 2.21 8.17 14.31
N LYS A 188 1.39 7.85 15.32
CA LYS A 188 0.43 8.78 15.91
C LYS A 188 1.07 10.04 16.49
N GLN A 189 2.33 9.96 16.94
CA GLN A 189 3.07 11.13 17.46
C GLN A 189 3.46 12.13 16.35
N LEU A 190 3.31 11.74 15.07
CA LEU A 190 3.62 12.58 13.91
C LEU A 190 2.38 13.32 13.35
N LEU A 191 1.19 13.00 13.87
CA LEU A 191 -0.11 13.48 13.40
C LEU A 191 -0.58 14.74 14.14
#